data_AF-A0A8K0CWG1-F1
#
_entry.id   AF-A0A8K0CWG1-F1
#
_cell.length_a   1.000
_cell.length_b   1.000
_cell.length_c   1.000
_cell.angle_alpha   90.00
_cell.angle_beta   90.00
_cell.angle_gamma   90.00
#
_symmetry.space_group_name_H-M   'P 1'
#
loop_
_entity.id
_entity.type
_entity.pdbx_description
1 polymer ?
#
loop_
_entity_poly.entity_id
_entity_poly.type
_entity_poly.pdbx_seq_one_letter_code
_entity_poly.pdbx_strand_id
1 'polypeptide(L)'
;MGRKATNIASALSKIIEEVLRDNPEVTELTMWSDSCVPQNKSSIMTFAMGRIIANSPELQKITMKYSTPSHSAVQEIDAVHSTIEGVLRNPEYYSPMGLLRIGKNKKYKSCK
;
A
#
# COMPACT_ATOMS: atom_id res chain seq x y z
N MET A 1 -15.40 3.00 12.36
CA MET A 1 -15.47 1.54 12.10
C MET A 1 -14.44 1.23 11.01
N GLY A 2 -13.38 0.46 11.33
CA GLY A 2 -12.24 0.26 10.41
C GLY A 2 -12.53 -0.73 9.27
N ARG A 3 -11.73 -0.70 8.21
CA ARG A 3 -11.81 -1.70 7.12
C ARG A 3 -11.40 -3.09 7.66
N LYS A 4 -12.09 -4.14 7.19
CA LYS A 4 -11.74 -5.52 7.54
C LYS A 4 -10.34 -5.89 7.02
N ALA A 5 -9.59 -6.67 7.80
CA ALA A 5 -8.26 -7.13 7.42
C ALA A 5 -8.23 -7.87 6.07
N THR A 6 -9.29 -8.63 5.74
CA THR A 6 -9.45 -9.31 4.44
C THR A 6 -9.43 -8.35 3.26
N ASN A 7 -10.09 -7.20 3.38
CA ASN A 7 -10.18 -6.22 2.30
C ASN A 7 -8.82 -5.55 2.09
N ILE A 8 -8.13 -5.25 3.20
CA ILE A 8 -6.79 -4.69 3.15
C ILE A 8 -5.81 -5.70 2.54
N ALA A 9 -5.88 -6.98 2.93
CA ALA A 9 -4.97 -8.02 2.46
C ALA A 9 -5.15 -8.26 0.96
N SER A 10 -6.40 -8.28 0.48
CA SER A 10 -6.71 -8.42 -0.94
C SER A 10 -6.17 -7.25 -1.76
N ALA A 11 -6.36 -6.01 -1.30
CA ALA A 11 -5.84 -4.83 -1.97
C ALA A 11 -4.30 -4.84 -2.00
N LEU A 12 -3.67 -5.14 -0.86
CA LEU A 12 -2.22 -5.20 -0.74
C LEU A 12 -1.62 -6.28 -1.65
N SER A 13 -2.26 -7.45 -1.73
CA SER A 13 -1.82 -8.53 -2.62
C SER A 13 -1.82 -8.09 -4.08
N LYS A 14 -2.86 -7.38 -4.52
CA LYS A 14 -2.94 -6.85 -5.89
C LYS A 14 -1.87 -5.80 -6.18
N ILE A 15 -1.56 -4.94 -5.21
CA ILE A 15 -0.49 -3.94 -5.35
C ILE A 15 0.86 -4.64 -5.48
N ILE A 16 1.15 -5.64 -4.64
CA ILE A 16 2.41 -6.38 -4.70
C ILE A 16 2.54 -7.15 -6.01
N GLU A 17 1.48 -7.83 -6.46
CA GLU A 17 1.45 -8.52 -7.76
C GLU A 17 1.80 -7.58 -8.92
N GLU A 18 1.31 -6.34 -8.89
CA GLU A 18 1.64 -5.34 -9.91
C GLU A 18 3.10 -4.88 -9.80
N VAL A 19 3.59 -4.61 -8.59
CA VAL A 19 4.98 -4.21 -8.35
C VAL A 19 5.96 -5.31 -8.80
N LEU A 20 5.67 -6.57 -8.52
CA LEU A 20 6.49 -7.70 -8.96
C LEU A 20 6.41 -7.92 -10.47
N ARG A 21 5.28 -7.59 -11.10
CA ARG A 21 5.17 -7.61 -12.58
C ARG A 21 6.06 -6.54 -13.22
N ASP A 22 6.08 -5.35 -12.64
CA ASP A 22 6.89 -4.23 -13.13
C ASP A 22 8.38 -4.40 -12.80
N ASN A 23 8.72 -5.21 -11.80
CA ASN A 23 10.09 -5.43 -11.31
C ASN A 23 10.32 -6.94 -11.06
N PRO A 24 10.46 -7.76 -12.13
CA PRO A 24 10.51 -9.22 -12.02
C PRO A 24 11.74 -9.75 -11.25
N GLU A 25 12.81 -8.98 -11.17
CA GLU A 25 14.07 -9.33 -10.51
C GLU A 25 14.08 -9.14 -8.98
N VAL A 26 12.98 -8.63 -8.41
CA VAL A 26 12.91 -8.32 -6.97
C VAL A 26 12.89 -9.60 -6.14
N THR A 27 13.97 -9.82 -5.38
CA THR A 27 14.13 -10.96 -4.48
C THR A 27 13.71 -10.67 -3.04
N GLU A 28 13.77 -9.41 -2.61
CA GLU A 28 13.40 -8.98 -1.27
C GLU A 28 12.47 -7.76 -1.32
N LEU A 29 11.36 -7.84 -0.57
CA LEU A 29 10.40 -6.75 -0.41
C LEU A 29 10.33 -6.32 1.06
N THR A 30 10.56 -5.03 1.33
CA THR A 30 10.35 -4.45 2.66
C THR A 30 9.13 -3.56 2.67
N MET A 31 8.23 -3.80 3.61
CA MET A 31 6.96 -3.09 3.75
C MET A 31 6.92 -2.38 5.10
N TRP A 32 6.32 -1.19 5.14
CA TRP A 32 6.08 -0.44 6.37
C TRP A 32 4.59 -0.20 6.53
N SER A 33 4.03 -0.62 7.67
CA SER A 33 2.62 -0.34 8.00
C SER A 33 2.51 0.59 9.21
N ASP A 34 1.37 1.27 9.29
CA ASP A 34 0.95 1.95 10.52
C ASP A 34 0.63 0.93 11.62
N SER A 35 0.32 1.43 12.82
CA SER A 35 -0.04 0.60 13.97
C SER A 35 -1.51 0.14 13.94
N CYS A 36 -2.22 0.22 12.81
CA CYS A 36 -3.64 -0.11 12.70
C CYS A 36 -3.88 -1.60 12.94
N VAL A 37 -4.79 -1.96 13.86
CA VAL A 37 -5.06 -3.34 14.30
C VAL A 37 -5.25 -4.36 13.15
N PRO A 38 -6.05 -4.10 12.10
CA PRO A 38 -6.19 -5.05 10.99
C PRO A 38 -4.94 -5.23 10.11
N GLN A 39 -3.96 -4.32 10.20
CA GLN A 39 -2.69 -4.36 9.46
C GLN A 39 -1.56 -4.93 10.33
N ASN A 40 -1.56 -4.58 11.61
CA ASN A 40 -0.50 -4.88 12.55
C ASN A 40 -0.64 -6.30 13.12
N LYS A 41 0.36 -7.16 12.85
CA LYS A 41 0.44 -8.54 13.36
C LYS A 41 -0.84 -9.38 13.10
N SER A 42 -1.48 -9.15 11.96
CA SER A 42 -2.67 -9.89 11.54
C SER A 42 -2.29 -11.21 10.86
N SER A 43 -2.86 -12.33 11.32
CA SER A 43 -2.66 -13.64 10.69
C SER A 43 -3.11 -13.67 9.23
N ILE A 44 -4.12 -12.86 8.89
CA ILE A 44 -4.62 -12.72 7.51
C ILE A 44 -3.56 -12.07 6.62
N MET A 45 -2.83 -11.06 7.12
CA MET A 45 -1.74 -10.44 6.38
C MET A 45 -0.58 -11.42 6.19
N THR A 46 -0.17 -12.09 7.25
CA THR A 46 0.91 -13.08 7.17
C THR A 46 0.58 -14.20 6.18
N PHE A 47 -0.66 -14.70 6.18
CA PHE A 47 -1.09 -15.71 5.22
C PHE A 47 -1.08 -15.18 3.79
N ALA A 48 -1.57 -13.95 3.57
CA ALA A 48 -1.54 -13.33 2.25
C ALA A 48 -0.11 -13.16 1.73
N MET A 49 0.83 -12.69 2.56
CA MET A 49 2.24 -12.54 2.19
C MET A 49 2.89 -13.89 1.90
N GLY A 50 2.64 -14.92 2.72
CA GLY A 50 3.14 -16.27 2.48
C GLY A 50 2.63 -16.85 1.16
N ARG A 51 1.36 -16.59 0.81
CA ARG A 51 0.81 -16.99 -0.49
C ARG A 51 1.49 -16.29 -1.67
N ILE A 52 1.87 -15.02 -1.52
CA ILE A 52 2.58 -14.28 -2.57
C ILE A 52 3.97 -14.87 -2.79
N ILE A 53 4.73 -15.10 -1.72
CA ILE A 53 6.05 -15.74 -1.79
C ILE A 53 5.94 -17.12 -2.46
N ALA A 54 4.98 -17.94 -2.04
CA ALA A 54 4.79 -19.28 -2.61
C ALA A 54 4.47 -19.29 -4.12
N ASN A 55 3.87 -18.21 -4.63
CA ASN A 55 3.49 -18.09 -6.04
C ASN A 55 4.50 -17.27 -6.87
N SER A 56 5.52 -16.70 -6.23
CA SER A 56 6.50 -15.83 -6.88
C SER A 56 7.85 -16.53 -6.90
N PRO A 57 8.38 -16.93 -8.08
CA PRO A 57 9.60 -17.72 -8.15
C PRO A 57 10.84 -16.96 -7.67
N GLU A 58 10.91 -15.65 -7.93
CA GLU A 58 12.07 -14.81 -7.62
C GLU A 58 12.02 -14.21 -6.21
N LEU A 59 10.82 -13.96 -5.68
CA LEU A 59 10.66 -13.30 -4.39
C LEU A 59 10.92 -14.27 -3.24
N GLN A 60 12.04 -14.09 -2.55
CA GLN A 60 12.49 -14.96 -1.47
C GLN A 60 12.04 -14.48 -0.08
N LYS A 61 11.90 -13.16 0.10
CA LYS A 61 11.71 -12.58 1.43
C LYS A 61 10.79 -11.37 1.41
N ILE A 62 9.80 -11.38 2.30
CA ILE A 62 8.99 -10.20 2.63
C ILE A 62 9.26 -9.82 4.09
N THR A 63 9.75 -8.60 4.30
CA THR A 63 9.96 -8.03 5.64
C THR A 63 8.85 -7.03 5.94
N MET A 64 7.95 -7.36 6.87
CA MET A 64 6.91 -6.46 7.35
C MET A 64 7.38 -5.71 8.61
N LYS A 65 7.55 -4.40 8.50
CA LYS A 65 7.90 -3.51 9.60
C LYS A 65 6.64 -2.80 10.11
N TYR A 66 6.43 -2.86 11.42
CA TYR A 66 5.28 -2.27 12.08
C TYR A 66 5.71 -1.03 12.85
N SER A 67 5.02 0.08 12.63
CA SER A 67 5.27 1.31 13.38
C SER A 67 4.73 1.22 14.80
N THR A 68 5.43 1.86 15.75
CA THR A 68 4.91 2.04 17.11
C THR A 68 3.76 3.04 17.11
N PRO A 69 2.80 2.92 18.06
CA PRO A 69 1.82 3.98 18.28
C PRO A 69 2.57 5.28 18.63
N SER A 70 2.20 6.39 17.98
CA SER A 70 2.83 7.72 17.96
C SER A 70 3.81 7.99 16.81
N HIS A 71 3.66 9.19 16.21
CA HIS A 71 4.52 9.90 15.24
C HIS A 71 5.64 9.08 14.57
N SER A 72 5.27 8.20 13.65
CA SER A 72 6.19 7.33 12.91
C SER A 72 6.47 7.89 11.50
N ALA A 73 7.51 7.37 10.84
CA ALA A 73 7.87 7.71 9.45
C ALA A 73 6.71 7.54 8.43
N VAL A 74 5.67 6.78 8.79
CA VAL A 74 4.40 6.70 8.04
C VAL A 74 3.72 8.08 7.86
N GLN A 75 4.07 9.09 8.65
CA GLN A 75 3.57 10.47 8.46
C GLN A 75 3.91 11.08 7.10
N GLU A 76 4.95 10.59 6.41
CA GLU A 76 5.23 11.01 5.02
C GLU A 76 4.10 10.56 4.08
N ILE A 77 3.52 9.38 4.32
CA ILE A 77 2.36 8.86 3.59
C ILE A 77 1.12 9.72 3.92
N ASP A 78 0.97 10.21 5.16
CA ASP A 78 -0.11 11.13 5.53
C ASP A 78 -0.04 12.46 4.75
N ALA A 79 1.18 12.95 4.47
CA ALA A 79 1.38 14.14 3.64
C ALA A 79 0.98 13.90 2.17
N VAL A 80 1.28 12.70 1.64
CA VAL A 80 0.80 12.27 0.31
C VAL A 80 -0.72 12.17 0.29
N HIS A 81 -1.34 11.58 1.31
CA HIS A 81 -2.80 11.51 1.45
C HIS A 81 -3.44 12.89 1.51
N SER A 82 -2.88 13.81 2.30
CA SER A 82 -3.36 15.20 2.38
C SER A 82 -3.31 15.89 1.01
N THR A 83 -2.28 15.62 0.21
CA THR A 83 -2.17 16.13 -1.16
C THR A 83 -3.23 15.53 -2.07
N ILE A 84 -3.47 14.21 -1.98
CA ILE A 84 -4.51 13.53 -2.75
C ILE A 84 -5.89 14.08 -2.38
N GLU A 85 -6.21 14.20 -1.09
CA GLU A 85 -7.48 14.75 -0.60
C GLU A 85 -7.71 16.18 -1.08
N GLY A 86 -6.68 17.03 -1.06
CA GLY A 86 -6.76 18.38 -1.59
C GLY A 86 -7.12 18.41 -3.08
N VAL A 87 -6.59 17.45 -3.86
CA VAL A 87 -6.90 17.32 -5.30
C VAL A 87 -8.30 16.74 -5.52
N LEU A 88 -8.75 15.80 -4.69
CA LEU A 88 -10.07 15.17 -4.80
C LEU A 88 -11.20 16.05 -4.27
N ARG A 89 -10.89 17.12 -3.53
CA ARG A 89 -11.90 18.01 -2.94
C ARG A 89 -12.73 18.78 -3.98
N ASN A 90 -12.14 19.11 -5.13
CA ASN A 90 -12.74 20.04 -6.10
C ASN A 90 -13.36 19.39 -7.37
N PRO A 91 -12.78 18.32 -7.96
CA PRO A 91 -13.36 17.70 -9.14
C PRO A 91 -14.41 16.66 -8.76
N GLU A 92 -15.63 16.79 -9.29
CA GLU A 92 -16.59 15.68 -9.30
C GLU A 92 -16.11 14.61 -10.28
N TYR A 93 -15.98 13.38 -9.78
CA TYR A 93 -15.66 12.21 -10.61
C TYR A 93 -16.78 11.18 -10.46
N TYR A 94 -17.38 10.80 -11.59
CA TYR A 94 -18.49 9.84 -11.64
C TYR A 94 -18.06 8.48 -12.19
N SER A 95 -16.77 8.28 -12.48
CA SER A 95 -16.24 7.01 -12.97
C SER A 95 -14.85 6.73 -12.40
N PRO A 96 -14.48 5.43 -12.25
CA PRO A 96 -13.12 5.03 -11.87
C PRO A 96 -12.05 5.57 -12.83
N MET A 97 -12.37 5.71 -14.12
CA MET A 97 -11.46 6.27 -15.12
C MET A 97 -11.20 7.76 -14.90
N GLY A 98 -12.22 8.52 -14.47
CA GLY A 98 -12.08 9.92 -14.08
C GLY A 98 -11.11 10.08 -12.91
N LEU A 99 -11.24 9.22 -11.89
CA LEU A 99 -10.36 9.19 -10.73
C LEU A 99 -8.89 8.91 -11.12
N LEU A 100 -8.67 7.89 -11.97
CA LEU A 100 -7.31 7.54 -12.45
C LEU A 100 -6.68 8.68 -13.26
N ARG A 101 -7.47 9.37 -14.10
CA ARG A 101 -6.98 10.51 -14.89
C ARG A 101 -6.54 11.67 -14.00
N ILE A 102 -7.33 11.99 -12.98
CA ILE A 102 -6.99 13.03 -12.00
C ILE A 102 -5.73 12.66 -11.23
N GLY A 103 -5.60 11.40 -10.80
CA GLY A 103 -4.45 10.90 -10.05
C GLY A 103 -3.15 10.85 -10.85
N LYS A 104 -3.19 10.50 -12.14
CA LYS A 104 -1.99 10.38 -13.00
C LYS A 104 -1.36 11.72 -13.38
N ASN A 105 -2.13 12.80 -13.42
CA ASN A 105 -1.66 14.10 -13.89
C ASN A 105 -0.87 14.92 -12.84
N LYS A 106 -0.62 14.38 -11.65
CA LYS A 106 0.08 15.08 -10.57
C LYS A 106 1.46 14.48 -10.29
N LYS A 107 2.46 15.36 -10.20
CA LYS A 107 3.77 15.03 -9.63
C LYS A 107 3.67 15.12 -8.12
N TYR A 108 3.91 14.02 -7.42
CA TYR A 108 4.07 13.99 -5.97
C TYR A 108 5.39 14.66 -5.61
N LYS A 109 5.44 15.42 -4.51
CA LYS A 109 6.72 15.93 -4.00
C LYS A 109 7.56 14.73 -3.58
N SER A 110 8.71 14.52 -4.23
CA SER A 110 9.71 13.57 -3.76
C SER A 110 10.20 14.00 -2.38
N CYS A 111 10.19 13.08 -1.41
CA CYS A 111 10.91 13.29 -0.15
C CYS A 111 12.41 13.46 -0.44
N LYS A 112 13.05 14.34 0.34
CA LYS A 112 14.49 14.48 0.43
C LYS A 112 15.03 13.51 1.45
#